data_AF-A0A0D0AK54-F1
#
_entry.id   AF-A0A0D0AK54-F1
#
_cell.length_a   1.000
_cell.length_b   1.000
_cell.length_c   1.000
_cell.angle_alpha   90.00
_cell.angle_beta   90.00
_cell.angle_gamma   90.00
#
_symmetry.space_group_name_H-M   'P 1'
#
loop_
_entity.id
_entity.type
_entity.pdbx_description
1 polymer ?
#
loop_
_entity_poly.entity_id
_entity_poly.type
_entity_poly.pdbx_seq_one_letter_code
_entity_poly.pdbx_strand_id
1 'polypeptide(L)'
;MTDTRQFGDLATQLIAESRRSTLTDTLLKYNDNLVRSIIREQRDLEKMTETIQNVNPAMLIYQTTIVRNKRCLLAYHKHRMDRLRDMYWAAGGALPHILSNQDIRSKVSPHEVDFLRQYSTSVMDYRAGFSNELDITASITHPPKDLHVLVHVIRDCGIIQTELGTIDFQKGQRFMVRRADIEHLIVQGYLEEV
;
A
#
# COMPACT_ATOMS: atom_id res chain seq x y z
N MET A 1 -27.98 -24.32 19.00
CA MET A 1 -28.35 -24.05 17.60
C MET A 1 -27.06 -24.06 16.81
N THR A 2 -26.83 -25.09 16.00
CA THR A 2 -25.69 -25.13 15.08
C THR A 2 -25.96 -24.14 13.97
N ASP A 3 -25.27 -22.99 14.00
CA ASP A 3 -25.29 -22.05 12.88
C ASP A 3 -24.95 -22.82 11.61
N THR A 4 -25.91 -22.92 10.69
CA THR A 4 -25.72 -23.44 9.33
C THR A 4 -24.88 -22.45 8.54
N ARG A 5 -23.60 -22.37 8.88
CA ARG A 5 -22.64 -21.49 8.22
C ARG A 5 -22.31 -22.09 6.86
N GLN A 6 -22.74 -21.41 5.80
CA GLN A 6 -22.40 -21.80 4.44
C GLN A 6 -20.90 -21.53 4.20
N PHE A 7 -20.19 -22.53 3.66
CA PHE A 7 -18.77 -22.40 3.39
C PHE A 7 -18.49 -21.35 2.30
N GLY A 8 -17.43 -20.59 2.47
CA GLY A 8 -17.01 -19.54 1.51
C GLY A 8 -17.74 -18.19 1.63
N ASP A 9 -18.68 -18.04 2.57
CA ASP A 9 -19.32 -16.75 2.84
C ASP A 9 -18.33 -15.73 3.42
N LEU A 10 -17.46 -16.17 4.33
CA LEU A 10 -16.41 -15.34 4.93
C LEU A 10 -15.46 -14.80 3.86
N ALA A 11 -15.08 -15.65 2.90
CA ALA A 11 -14.25 -15.25 1.77
C ALA A 11 -14.95 -14.20 0.87
N THR A 12 -16.27 -14.31 0.71
CA THR A 12 -17.06 -13.33 -0.06
C THR A 12 -17.12 -11.98 0.67
N GLN A 13 -17.27 -11.98 1.99
CA GLN A 13 -17.22 -10.77 2.81
C GLN A 13 -15.86 -10.06 2.69
N LEU A 14 -14.76 -10.81 2.67
CA LEU A 14 -13.41 -10.26 2.52
C LEU A 14 -13.23 -9.55 1.18
N ILE A 15 -13.76 -10.10 0.10
CA ILE A 15 -13.72 -9.47 -1.23
C ILE A 15 -14.64 -8.24 -1.32
N ALA A 16 -15.80 -8.28 -0.67
CA ALA A 16 -16.67 -7.11 -0.58
C ALA A 16 -15.99 -5.94 0.13
N GLU A 17 -15.19 -6.22 1.15
CA GLU A 17 -14.34 -5.23 1.82
C GLU A 17 -13.30 -4.64 0.87
N SER A 18 -12.57 -5.45 0.09
CA SER A 18 -11.65 -4.95 -0.95
C SER A 18 -12.38 -4.07 -1.96
N ARG A 19 -13.55 -4.50 -2.44
CA ARG A 19 -14.36 -3.70 -3.39
C ARG A 19 -14.74 -2.35 -2.80
N ARG A 20 -15.12 -2.32 -1.51
CA ARG A 20 -15.44 -1.07 -0.80
C ARG A 20 -14.21 -0.17 -0.72
N SER A 21 -13.05 -0.71 -0.38
CA SER A 21 -11.77 0.02 -0.34
C SER A 21 -11.46 0.67 -1.70
N THR A 22 -11.74 -0.03 -2.80
CA THR A 22 -11.62 0.55 -4.15
C THR A 22 -12.57 1.71 -4.38
N LEU A 23 -13.84 1.55 -4.02
CA LEU A 23 -14.88 2.56 -4.25
C LEU A 23 -14.68 3.82 -3.41
N THR A 24 -14.18 3.67 -2.18
CA THR A 24 -13.92 4.79 -1.27
C THR A 24 -12.53 5.38 -1.42
N ASP A 25 -11.73 4.87 -2.36
CA ASP A 25 -10.32 5.22 -2.60
C ASP A 25 -9.46 5.34 -1.33
N THR A 26 -9.77 4.52 -0.33
CA THR A 26 -9.17 4.61 1.00
C THR A 26 -8.69 3.25 1.42
N LEU A 27 -7.47 3.21 1.97
CA LEU A 27 -6.94 2.00 2.58
C LEU A 27 -7.76 1.65 3.82
N LEU A 28 -8.43 0.50 3.78
CA LEU A 28 -9.10 -0.06 4.95
C LEU A 28 -8.10 -0.78 5.86
N LYS A 29 -8.46 -0.94 7.14
CA LYS A 29 -7.62 -1.67 8.11
C LYS A 29 -7.51 -3.14 7.72
N TYR A 30 -6.32 -3.71 7.83
CA TYR A 30 -6.10 -5.13 7.58
C TYR A 30 -6.98 -6.00 8.48
N ASN A 31 -7.84 -6.80 7.88
CA ASN A 31 -8.79 -7.66 8.59
C ASN A 31 -8.18 -9.02 8.98
N ASP A 32 -7.29 -8.99 9.99
CA ASP A 32 -6.60 -10.19 10.49
C ASP A 32 -7.56 -11.28 11.01
N ASN A 33 -8.65 -10.85 11.67
CA ASN A 33 -9.65 -11.77 12.22
C ASN A 33 -10.35 -12.57 11.12
N LEU A 34 -10.79 -11.91 10.05
CA LEU A 34 -11.48 -12.56 8.94
C LEU A 34 -10.53 -13.48 8.16
N VAL A 35 -9.31 -13.03 7.89
CA VAL A 35 -8.28 -13.85 7.23
C VAL A 35 -7.98 -15.11 8.04
N ARG A 36 -7.75 -15.00 9.37
CA ARG A 36 -7.55 -16.17 10.23
C ARG A 36 -8.74 -17.11 10.26
N SER A 37 -9.95 -16.57 10.23
CA SER A 37 -11.18 -17.38 10.22
C SER A 37 -11.30 -18.20 8.94
N ILE A 38 -11.02 -17.60 7.78
CA ILE A 38 -11.01 -18.30 6.48
C ILE A 38 -9.90 -19.36 6.44
N ILE A 39 -8.71 -19.08 6.99
CA ILE A 39 -7.61 -20.06 7.05
C ILE A 39 -7.98 -21.25 7.94
N ARG A 40 -8.67 -21.02 9.07
CA ARG A 40 -9.17 -22.10 9.93
C ARG A 40 -10.21 -22.95 9.20
N GLU A 41 -11.18 -22.31 8.57
CA GLU A 41 -12.19 -22.98 7.74
C GLU A 41 -11.53 -23.83 6.64
N GLN A 42 -10.52 -23.30 5.95
CA GLN A 42 -9.79 -24.04 4.92
C GLN A 42 -9.08 -25.28 5.49
N ARG A 43 -8.42 -25.17 6.65
CA ARG A 43 -7.76 -26.31 7.30
C ARG A 43 -8.75 -27.38 7.74
N ASP A 44 -9.93 -26.96 8.20
CA ASP A 44 -10.99 -27.90 8.60
C ASP A 44 -11.55 -28.64 7.37
N LEU A 45 -11.76 -27.93 6.25
CA LEU A 45 -12.16 -28.53 4.97
C LEU A 45 -11.08 -29.49 4.41
N GLU A 46 -9.80 -29.16 4.53
CA GLU A 46 -8.69 -30.02 4.11
C GLU A 46 -8.67 -31.34 4.90
N LYS A 47 -8.87 -31.29 6.23
CA LYS A 47 -8.98 -32.52 7.05
C LYS A 47 -10.20 -33.38 6.70
N MET A 48 -11.35 -32.74 6.42
CA MET A 48 -12.55 -33.46 5.99
C MET A 48 -12.34 -34.14 4.63
N THR A 49 -11.61 -33.48 3.75
CA THR A 49 -11.22 -33.99 2.42
C THR A 49 -10.30 -35.22 2.55
N GLU A 50 -9.34 -35.22 3.47
CA GLU A 50 -8.45 -36.36 3.74
C GLU A 50 -9.17 -37.60 4.29
N THR A 51 -10.28 -37.41 5.00
CA THR A 51 -11.04 -38.52 5.61
C THR A 51 -11.89 -39.27 4.57
N ILE A 52 -12.19 -38.64 3.43
CA ILE A 52 -13.06 -39.20 2.39
C ILE A 52 -12.23 -40.04 1.42
N GLN A 53 -12.34 -41.37 1.53
CA GLN A 53 -11.58 -42.32 0.70
C GLN A 53 -12.19 -42.56 -0.70
N ASN A 54 -13.48 -42.31 -0.88
CA ASN A 54 -14.21 -42.55 -2.14
C ASN A 54 -14.58 -41.23 -2.81
N VAL A 55 -14.54 -41.20 -4.15
CA VAL A 55 -14.95 -40.02 -4.94
C VAL A 55 -16.47 -39.81 -4.80
N ASN A 56 -16.86 -39.05 -3.79
CA ASN A 56 -18.23 -38.64 -3.49
C ASN A 56 -18.44 -37.19 -3.98
N PRO A 57 -19.61 -36.80 -4.51
CA PRO A 57 -19.91 -35.40 -4.84
C PRO A 57 -19.60 -34.40 -3.70
N ALA A 58 -19.69 -34.81 -2.43
CA ALA A 58 -19.27 -33.98 -1.30
C ALA A 58 -17.78 -33.57 -1.35
N MET A 59 -16.90 -34.46 -1.81
CA MET A 59 -15.47 -34.19 -1.99
C MET A 59 -15.24 -33.04 -2.98
N LEU A 60 -15.97 -33.04 -4.10
CA LEU A 60 -15.88 -31.99 -5.12
C LEU A 60 -16.32 -30.63 -4.56
N ILE A 61 -17.36 -30.61 -3.72
CA ILE A 61 -17.83 -29.39 -3.05
C ILE A 61 -16.76 -28.85 -2.11
N TYR A 62 -16.13 -29.69 -1.29
CA TYR A 62 -15.05 -29.25 -0.40
C TYR A 62 -13.83 -28.75 -1.16
N GLN A 63 -13.38 -29.47 -2.20
CA GLN A 63 -12.26 -29.06 -3.02
C GLN A 63 -12.51 -27.73 -3.74
N THR A 64 -13.69 -27.56 -4.34
CA THR A 64 -14.06 -26.29 -5.00
C THR A 64 -14.14 -25.13 -4.02
N THR A 65 -14.62 -25.38 -2.81
CA THR A 65 -14.66 -24.40 -1.71
C THR A 65 -13.25 -24.00 -1.25
N ILE A 66 -12.34 -24.96 -1.07
CA ILE A 66 -10.94 -24.69 -0.72
C ILE A 66 -10.28 -23.80 -1.79
N VAL A 67 -10.45 -24.14 -3.07
CA VAL A 67 -9.91 -23.35 -4.18
C VAL A 67 -10.52 -21.94 -4.21
N ARG A 68 -11.82 -21.80 -3.92
CA ARG A 68 -12.49 -20.51 -3.81
C ARG A 68 -11.92 -19.67 -2.66
N ASN A 69 -11.78 -20.23 -1.46
CA ASN A 69 -11.22 -19.54 -0.31
C ASN A 69 -9.80 -19.06 -0.59
N LYS A 70 -8.95 -19.93 -1.16
CA LYS A 70 -7.59 -19.58 -1.58
C LYS A 70 -7.58 -18.43 -2.60
N ARG A 71 -8.45 -18.48 -3.61
CA ARG A 71 -8.56 -17.42 -4.62
C ARG A 71 -8.95 -16.08 -4.00
N CYS A 72 -9.94 -16.07 -3.10
CA CYS A 72 -10.38 -14.86 -2.42
C CYS A 72 -9.29 -14.27 -1.51
N LEU A 73 -8.58 -15.12 -0.74
CA LEU A 73 -7.45 -14.68 0.09
C LEU A 73 -6.37 -14.02 -0.76
N LEU A 74 -5.93 -14.68 -1.83
CA LEU A 74 -4.91 -14.15 -2.74
C LEU A 74 -5.37 -12.85 -3.40
N ALA A 75 -6.62 -12.76 -3.83
CA ALA A 75 -7.17 -11.53 -4.43
C ALA A 75 -7.20 -10.37 -3.43
N TYR A 76 -7.61 -10.61 -2.18
CA TYR A 76 -7.57 -9.60 -1.11
C TYR A 76 -6.14 -9.11 -0.85
N HIS A 77 -5.18 -10.02 -0.69
CA HIS A 77 -3.78 -9.65 -0.47
C HIS A 77 -3.17 -8.91 -1.67
N LYS A 78 -3.43 -9.38 -2.89
CA LYS A 78 -2.97 -8.70 -4.12
C LYS A 78 -3.52 -7.28 -4.20
N HIS A 79 -4.82 -7.10 -3.97
CA HIS A 79 -5.44 -5.78 -3.95
C HIS A 79 -4.79 -4.85 -2.93
N ARG A 80 -4.50 -5.34 -1.73
CA ARG A 80 -3.82 -4.55 -0.69
C ARG A 80 -2.37 -4.23 -1.04
N MET A 81 -1.62 -5.20 -1.57
CA MET A 81 -0.26 -4.97 -2.05
C MET A 81 -0.23 -3.91 -3.16
N ASP A 82 -1.20 -3.93 -4.08
CA ASP A 82 -1.32 -2.92 -5.13
C ASP A 82 -1.54 -1.53 -4.52
N ARG A 83 -2.50 -1.40 -3.59
CA ARG A 83 -2.74 -0.14 -2.87
C ARG A 83 -1.50 0.37 -2.14
N LEU A 84 -0.74 -0.50 -1.48
CA LEU A 84 0.49 -0.12 -0.79
C LEU A 84 1.58 0.32 -1.77
N ARG A 85 1.69 -0.32 -2.94
CA ARG A 85 2.61 0.11 -4.01
C ARG A 85 2.21 1.46 -4.58
N ASP A 86 0.92 1.67 -4.86
CA ASP A 86 0.42 2.95 -5.37
C ASP A 86 0.73 4.08 -4.38
N MET A 87 0.53 3.85 -3.08
CA MET A 87 0.90 4.80 -2.03
C MET A 87 2.42 5.05 -1.95
N TYR A 88 3.24 4.00 -2.12
CA TYR A 88 4.70 4.12 -2.16
C TYR A 88 5.18 5.02 -3.30
N TRP A 89 4.65 4.81 -4.50
CA TRP A 89 4.98 5.64 -5.65
C TRP A 89 4.40 7.05 -5.53
N ALA A 90 3.16 7.21 -5.04
CA ALA A 90 2.59 8.54 -4.79
C ALA A 90 3.41 9.39 -3.80
N ALA A 91 4.14 8.77 -2.87
CA ALA A 91 5.05 9.46 -1.95
C ALA A 91 6.47 9.69 -2.53
N GLY A 92 6.69 9.45 -3.82
CA GLY A 92 8.00 9.58 -4.46
C GLY A 92 9.04 8.58 -3.94
N GLY A 93 8.61 7.38 -3.54
CA GLY A 93 9.50 6.35 -2.97
C GLY A 93 9.98 6.62 -1.54
N ALA A 94 9.45 7.65 -0.87
CA ALA A 94 9.80 7.99 0.51
C ALA A 94 9.08 7.09 1.53
N LEU A 95 9.64 5.91 1.79
CA LEU A 95 9.11 4.98 2.79
C LEU A 95 8.90 5.61 4.19
N PRO A 96 9.82 6.44 4.73
CA PRO A 96 9.63 7.06 6.04
C PRO A 96 8.38 7.94 6.11
N HIS A 97 8.02 8.63 5.03
CA HIS A 97 6.83 9.49 4.97
C HIS A 97 5.54 8.69 5.15
N ILE A 98 5.49 7.46 4.61
CA ILE A 98 4.33 6.58 4.73
C ILE A 98 4.24 5.96 6.13
N LEU A 99 5.39 5.53 6.68
CA LEU A 99 5.43 4.84 7.97
C LEU A 99 5.33 5.78 9.17
N SER A 100 5.70 7.06 9.02
CA SER A 100 5.54 8.09 10.06
C SER A 100 4.08 8.50 10.25
N ASN A 101 3.24 8.32 9.21
CA ASN A 101 1.83 8.60 9.29
C ASN A 101 1.11 7.55 10.17
N GLN A 102 0.67 7.99 11.35
CA GLN A 102 0.02 7.13 12.34
C GLN A 102 -1.30 6.53 11.84
N ASP A 103 -2.06 7.26 11.02
CA ASP A 103 -3.33 6.77 10.47
C ASP A 103 -3.11 5.58 9.54
N ILE A 104 -2.09 5.67 8.68
CA ILE A 104 -1.71 4.57 7.78
C ILE A 104 -1.14 3.42 8.60
N ARG A 105 -0.24 3.71 9.54
CA ARG A 105 0.42 2.70 10.36
C ARG A 105 -0.57 1.84 11.15
N SER A 106 -1.67 2.42 11.61
CA SER A 106 -2.74 1.70 12.34
C SER A 106 -3.57 0.73 11.47
N LYS A 107 -3.54 0.91 10.15
CA LYS A 107 -4.33 0.15 9.16
C LYS A 107 -3.54 -0.97 8.49
N VAL A 108 -2.21 -0.91 8.55
CA VAL A 108 -1.31 -1.85 7.88
C VAL A 108 -0.85 -2.94 8.86
N SER A 109 -0.84 -4.19 8.41
CA SER A 109 -0.32 -5.29 9.23
C SER A 109 1.21 -5.27 9.33
N PRO A 110 1.83 -5.91 10.35
CA PRO A 110 3.28 -6.02 10.44
C PRO A 110 3.92 -6.62 9.18
N HIS A 111 3.31 -7.68 8.63
CA HIS A 111 3.78 -8.35 7.42
C HIS A 111 3.74 -7.46 6.18
N GLU A 112 2.74 -6.59 6.07
CA GLU A 112 2.66 -5.62 4.99
C GLU A 112 3.73 -4.52 5.11
N VAL A 113 4.13 -4.17 6.33
CA VAL A 113 5.27 -3.26 6.54
C VAL A 113 6.58 -3.91 6.16
N ASP A 114 6.77 -5.19 6.46
CA ASP A 114 7.96 -5.91 6.02
C ASP A 114 7.99 -6.04 4.49
N PHE A 115 6.84 -6.28 3.84
CA PHE A 115 6.72 -6.22 2.39
C PHE A 115 7.14 -4.85 1.83
N LEU A 116 6.62 -3.74 2.40
CA LEU A 116 6.99 -2.39 1.96
C LEU A 116 8.49 -2.10 2.11
N ARG A 117 9.11 -2.57 3.19
CA ARG A 117 10.56 -2.44 3.40
C ARG A 117 11.34 -3.18 2.33
N GLN A 118 11.01 -4.45 2.10
CA GLN A 118 11.68 -5.26 1.07
C GLN A 118 11.45 -4.68 -0.33
N TYR A 119 10.23 -4.24 -0.63
CA TYR A 119 9.90 -3.59 -1.89
C TYR A 119 10.73 -2.32 -2.10
N SER A 120 10.82 -1.46 -1.06
CA SER A 120 11.65 -0.26 -1.11
C SER A 120 13.12 -0.60 -1.34
N THR A 121 13.66 -1.64 -0.71
CA THR A 121 15.04 -2.10 -0.96
C THR A 121 15.22 -2.50 -2.42
N SER A 122 14.34 -3.33 -2.98
CA SER A 122 14.43 -3.74 -4.39
C SER A 122 14.30 -2.56 -5.37
N VAL A 123 13.46 -1.58 -5.06
CA VAL A 123 13.35 -0.35 -5.87
C VAL A 123 14.64 0.48 -5.80
N MET A 124 15.26 0.58 -4.62
CA MET A 124 16.53 1.31 -4.47
C MET A 124 17.69 0.59 -5.18
N ASP A 125 17.74 -0.74 -5.13
CA ASP A 125 18.71 -1.53 -5.87
C ASP A 125 18.57 -1.31 -7.39
N TYR A 126 17.33 -1.26 -7.88
CA TYR A 126 17.05 -0.96 -9.29
C TYR A 126 17.39 0.50 -9.65
N ARG A 127 17.03 1.45 -8.78
CA ARG A 127 17.35 2.88 -8.93
C ARG A 127 18.86 3.11 -9.02
N ALA A 128 19.65 2.35 -8.26
CA ALA A 128 21.10 2.50 -8.24
C ALA A 128 21.74 2.41 -9.65
N GLY A 129 21.17 1.59 -10.53
CA GLY A 129 21.62 1.46 -11.92
C GLY A 129 21.42 2.71 -12.79
N PHE A 130 20.52 3.62 -12.41
CA PHE A 130 20.17 4.83 -13.18
C PHE A 130 20.59 6.14 -12.48
N SER A 131 21.36 6.05 -11.39
CA SER A 131 21.63 7.17 -10.49
C SER A 131 22.18 8.44 -11.15
N ASN A 132 22.85 8.32 -12.30
CA ASN A 132 23.47 9.43 -13.01
C ASN A 132 22.60 9.99 -14.15
N GLU A 133 21.52 9.31 -14.51
CA GLU A 133 20.73 9.62 -15.70
C GLU A 133 19.30 10.03 -15.35
N LEU A 134 18.66 9.30 -14.45
CA LEU A 134 17.23 9.43 -14.21
C LEU A 134 16.87 9.06 -12.77
N ASP A 135 16.16 9.95 -12.10
CA ASP A 135 15.43 9.58 -10.89
C ASP A 135 14.10 8.91 -11.26
N ILE A 136 14.07 7.59 -11.18
CA ILE A 136 12.88 6.78 -11.43
C ILE A 136 11.78 6.95 -10.35
N THR A 137 12.12 7.51 -9.18
CA THR A 137 11.18 7.71 -8.07
C THR A 137 10.55 9.10 -8.07
N ALA A 138 11.03 10.01 -8.92
CA ALA A 138 10.46 11.32 -9.09
C ALA A 138 9.05 11.19 -9.71
N SER A 139 8.02 11.29 -8.87
CA SER A 139 6.62 11.23 -9.30
C SER A 139 6.18 12.60 -9.85
N ILE A 140 6.82 13.01 -10.94
CA ILE A 140 6.53 14.27 -11.62
C ILE A 140 5.18 14.13 -12.31
N THR A 141 4.13 14.69 -11.69
CA THR A 141 2.76 14.69 -12.23
C THR A 141 2.60 15.71 -13.35
N HIS A 142 3.32 16.83 -13.28
CA HIS A 142 3.28 17.91 -14.25
C HIS A 142 4.69 18.24 -14.75
N PRO A 143 4.89 18.33 -16.07
CA PRO A 143 6.20 18.70 -16.59
C PRO A 143 6.58 20.10 -16.11
N PRO A 144 7.84 20.29 -15.65
CA PRO A 144 8.30 21.58 -15.15
C PRO A 144 8.29 22.62 -16.27
N LYS A 145 7.62 23.75 -16.04
CA LYS A 145 7.56 24.88 -16.99
C LYS A 145 8.75 25.82 -16.82
N ASP A 146 9.09 26.10 -15.56
CA ASP A 146 10.14 27.03 -15.16
C ASP A 146 11.14 26.34 -14.23
N LEU A 147 12.40 26.81 -14.27
CA LEU A 147 13.48 26.28 -13.42
C LEU A 147 13.27 26.61 -11.95
N HIS A 148 12.73 27.80 -11.67
CA HIS A 148 12.41 28.28 -10.34
C HIS A 148 10.90 28.37 -10.18
N VAL A 149 10.41 27.94 -9.03
CA VAL A 149 8.99 27.96 -8.68
C VAL A 149 8.78 28.68 -7.35
N LEU A 150 7.67 29.40 -7.27
CA LEU A 150 7.22 30.02 -6.05
C LEU A 150 6.40 28.99 -5.26
N VAL A 151 6.87 28.65 -4.07
CA VAL A 151 6.19 27.68 -3.20
C VAL A 151 5.74 28.29 -1.89
N HIS A 152 4.61 27.80 -1.41
CA HIS A 152 4.06 28.06 -0.10
C HIS A 152 4.26 26.87 0.82
N VAL A 153 4.73 27.13 2.05
CA VAL A 153 4.99 26.08 3.04
C VAL A 153 3.70 25.74 3.79
N ILE A 154 3.11 24.58 3.52
CA ILE A 154 1.91 24.09 4.22
C ILE A 154 2.29 23.49 5.58
N ARG A 155 3.40 22.75 5.62
CA ARG A 155 3.88 22.03 6.80
C ARG A 155 5.34 22.39 7.04
N ASP A 156 5.69 22.58 8.30
CA ASP A 156 7.06 22.86 8.71
C ASP A 156 7.97 21.69 8.32
N CYS A 157 9.02 21.98 7.56
CA CYS A 157 10.02 21.00 7.10
C CYS A 157 11.35 21.17 7.83
N GLY A 158 11.50 22.22 8.64
CA GLY A 158 12.78 22.67 9.18
C GLY A 158 13.79 23.02 8.08
N ILE A 159 15.06 22.75 8.38
CA ILE A 159 16.19 23.15 7.55
C ILE A 159 16.46 22.09 6.47
N ILE A 160 16.28 22.46 5.22
CA ILE A 160 16.56 21.62 4.04
C ILE A 160 17.83 22.12 3.36
N GLN A 161 18.67 21.17 2.95
CA GLN A 161 19.88 21.42 2.17
C GLN A 161 19.52 21.49 0.69
N THR A 162 19.66 22.67 0.09
CA THR A 162 19.60 22.85 -1.36
C THR A 162 21.00 23.05 -1.92
N GLU A 163 21.21 22.92 -3.24
CA GLU A 163 22.57 23.12 -3.78
C GLU A 163 23.08 24.57 -3.62
N LEU A 164 22.16 25.54 -3.45
CA LEU A 164 22.48 26.95 -3.23
C LEU A 164 22.67 27.31 -1.74
N GLY A 165 22.42 26.36 -0.83
CA GLY A 165 22.56 26.54 0.60
C GLY A 165 21.39 25.97 1.42
N THR A 166 21.46 26.19 2.73
CA THR A 166 20.40 25.80 3.67
C THR A 166 19.23 26.76 3.63
N ILE A 167 18.01 26.25 3.50
CA ILE A 167 16.78 27.02 3.62
C ILE A 167 15.97 26.45 4.79
N ASP A 168 15.53 27.32 5.70
CA ASP A 168 14.61 26.97 6.79
C ASP A 168 13.16 27.21 6.34
N PHE A 169 12.42 26.13 6.09
CA PHE A 169 11.05 26.20 5.59
C PHE A 169 10.05 26.28 6.73
N GLN A 170 9.71 27.51 7.12
CA GLN A 170 8.70 27.76 8.15
C GLN A 170 7.29 27.84 7.57
N LYS A 171 6.33 27.23 8.28
CA LYS A 171 4.92 27.18 7.88
C LYS A 171 4.35 28.58 7.57
N GLY A 172 3.67 28.70 6.44
CA GLY A 172 3.00 29.93 6.00
C GLY A 172 3.90 30.90 5.22
N GLN A 173 5.20 30.67 5.15
CA GLN A 173 6.11 31.49 4.35
C GLN A 173 6.08 31.09 2.86
N ARG A 174 6.60 31.98 2.01
CA ARG A 174 6.75 31.74 0.58
C ARG A 174 8.21 31.86 0.20
N PHE A 175 8.68 30.94 -0.63
CA PHE A 175 10.05 30.91 -1.09
C PHE A 175 10.09 30.74 -2.61
N MET A 176 11.06 31.39 -3.24
CA MET A 176 11.39 31.17 -4.65
C MET A 176 12.60 30.25 -4.68
N VAL A 177 12.42 29.02 -5.14
CA VAL A 177 13.43 27.95 -5.09
C VAL A 177 13.47 27.21 -6.41
N ARG A 178 14.59 26.54 -6.68
CA ARG A 178 14.71 25.68 -7.86
C ARG A 178 13.84 24.45 -7.67
N ARG A 179 13.07 24.11 -8.70
CA ARG A 179 12.11 23.01 -8.63
C ARG A 179 12.78 21.66 -8.31
N ALA A 180 13.97 21.41 -8.87
CA ALA A 180 14.72 20.19 -8.64
C ALA A 180 15.00 19.90 -7.15
N ASP A 181 15.26 20.95 -6.35
CA ASP A 181 15.62 20.81 -4.93
C ASP A 181 14.42 20.43 -4.05
N ILE A 182 13.20 20.74 -4.50
CA ILE A 182 11.99 20.69 -3.67
C ILE A 182 10.85 19.83 -4.25
N GLU A 183 11.03 19.24 -5.42
CA GLU A 183 10.00 18.41 -6.08
C GLU A 183 9.49 17.30 -5.15
N HIS A 184 10.40 16.63 -4.43
CA HIS A 184 10.04 15.58 -3.47
C HIS A 184 9.18 16.10 -2.30
N LEU A 185 9.37 17.36 -1.88
CA LEU A 185 8.57 17.99 -0.82
C LEU A 185 7.20 18.43 -1.31
N ILE A 186 7.09 18.82 -2.59
CA ILE A 186 5.79 19.08 -3.24
C ILE A 186 4.99 17.78 -3.32
N VAL A 187 5.61 16.70 -3.82
CA VAL A 187 4.95 15.38 -3.94
C VAL A 187 4.46 14.85 -2.59
N GLN A 188 5.24 15.06 -1.53
CA GLN A 188 4.87 14.68 -0.16
C GLN A 188 3.85 15.62 0.50
N GLY A 189 3.46 16.72 -0.15
CA GLY A 189 2.46 17.67 0.34
C GLY A 189 2.95 18.58 1.48
N TYR A 190 4.27 18.78 1.60
CA TYR A 190 4.83 19.78 2.51
C TYR A 190 4.77 21.19 1.93
N LEU A 191 4.97 21.29 0.62
CA LEU A 191 4.99 22.53 -0.16
C LEU A 191 3.90 22.50 -1.22
N GLU A 192 3.37 23.67 -1.55
CA GLU A 192 2.40 23.86 -2.64
C GLU A 192 2.88 24.95 -3.58
N GLU A 193 2.81 24.69 -4.88
CA GLU A 193 3.12 25.68 -5.93
C GLU A 193 2.00 26.73 -5.98
N VAL A 194 2.37 28.01 -5.97
CA VAL A 194 1.44 29.17 -5.96
C VAL A 194 1.07 29.59 -7.37
#